data_AF-U1NAF3-F1
#
_entry.id   AF-U1NAF3-F1
#
_cell.length_a   1.000
_cell.length_b   1.000
_cell.length_c   1.000
_cell.angle_alpha   90.00
_cell.angle_beta   90.00
_cell.angle_gamma   90.00
#
_symmetry.space_group_name_H-M   'P 1'
#
loop_
_entity.id
_entity.type
_entity.pdbx_description
1 polymer ?
#
loop_
_entity_poly.entity_id
_entity_poly.type
_entity_poly.pdbx_seq_one_letter_code
_entity_poly.pdbx_strand_id
1 'polypeptide(L)'
;MEGQSMNRTYDNDNKHHGVPLVTEKSREYLNPRQEIDYREFRRSLAEWLDYQGKNPSKADGYSDSVVKTTMNRLDLFFRFIWEQQQRYTTSIRTDEADDWMKALAKRDDISESSACHYQKAAHKYFKYLRNEKDREITWEPAIEFSDPSTNYQVREYLTREERTQLREAVMEYETIPHYNSLSPEE
;
A
#
# COMPACT_ATOMS: atom_id res chain seq x y z
N MET A 1 -30.27 -7.23 20.67
CA MET A 1 -29.05 -8.08 20.55
C MET A 1 -28.75 -8.49 19.10
N GLU A 2 -29.55 -8.13 18.10
CA GLU A 2 -29.30 -8.51 16.69
C GLU A 2 -28.26 -7.63 15.98
N GLY A 3 -28.10 -6.37 16.40
CA GLY A 3 -27.15 -5.43 15.78
C GLY A 3 -25.67 -5.78 15.97
N GLN A 4 -25.29 -6.45 17.07
CA GLN A 4 -23.90 -6.89 17.28
C GLN A 4 -23.56 -8.17 16.50
N SER A 5 -24.54 -9.06 16.30
CA SER A 5 -24.37 -10.31 15.55
C SER A 5 -24.24 -10.06 14.04
N MET A 6 -25.05 -9.16 13.48
CA MET A 6 -24.94 -8.75 12.06
C MET A 6 -23.61 -8.06 11.76
N ASN A 7 -23.12 -7.23 12.67
CA ASN A 7 -21.86 -6.49 12.49
C ASN A 7 -20.61 -7.41 12.54
N ARG A 8 -20.67 -8.49 13.34
CA ARG A 8 -19.59 -9.51 13.40
C ARG A 8 -19.51 -10.38 12.15
N THR A 9 -20.65 -10.79 11.59
CA THR A 9 -20.69 -11.56 10.33
C THR A 9 -20.22 -10.70 9.17
N TYR A 10 -20.65 -9.44 9.13
CA TYR A 10 -20.23 -8.48 8.11
C TYR A 10 -18.71 -8.21 8.12
N ASP A 11 -18.10 -8.13 9.30
CA ASP A 11 -16.66 -7.87 9.45
C ASP A 11 -15.79 -9.09 9.06
N ASN A 12 -16.30 -10.32 9.22
CA ASN A 12 -15.63 -11.52 8.71
C ASN A 12 -15.78 -11.64 7.19
N ASP A 13 -16.95 -11.33 6.63
CA ASP A 13 -17.18 -11.37 5.18
C ASP A 13 -16.45 -10.26 4.41
N ASN A 14 -16.01 -9.20 5.10
CA ASN A 14 -15.25 -8.12 4.49
C ASN A 14 -13.73 -8.35 4.52
N LYS A 15 -13.25 -9.56 4.83
CA LYS A 15 -11.81 -9.84 4.93
C LYS A 15 -11.42 -11.05 4.07
N HIS A 16 -10.26 -10.95 3.44
CA HIS A 16 -9.55 -12.08 2.83
C HIS A 16 -8.17 -12.18 3.50
N HIS A 17 -7.91 -13.26 4.24
CA HIS A 17 -6.68 -13.45 5.04
C HIS A 17 -6.29 -12.21 5.89
N GLY A 18 -7.29 -11.56 6.51
CA GLY A 18 -7.10 -10.36 7.33
C GLY A 18 -6.90 -9.05 6.55
N VAL A 19 -6.94 -9.09 5.22
CA VAL A 19 -6.95 -7.91 4.34
C VAL A 19 -8.38 -7.40 4.18
N PRO A 20 -8.69 -6.13 4.48
CA PRO A 20 -10.01 -5.58 4.26
C PRO A 20 -10.33 -5.47 2.77
N LEU A 21 -11.43 -6.08 2.35
CA LEU A 21 -11.92 -6.07 0.98
C LEU A 21 -12.49 -4.69 0.63
N VAL A 22 -13.37 -4.15 1.46
CA VAL A 22 -13.88 -2.78 1.36
C VAL A 22 -13.37 -1.97 2.55
N THR A 23 -12.61 -0.91 2.27
CA THR A 23 -12.16 0.01 3.31
C THR A 23 -13.29 0.94 3.75
N GLU A 24 -13.21 1.50 4.95
CA GLU A 24 -14.18 2.48 5.45
C GLU A 24 -14.27 3.70 4.50
N LYS A 25 -13.12 4.19 4.03
CA LYS A 25 -13.07 5.29 3.05
C LYS A 25 -13.74 4.93 1.73
N SER A 26 -13.63 3.70 1.26
CA SER A 26 -14.34 3.27 0.03
C SER A 26 -15.84 3.18 0.26
N ARG A 27 -16.29 2.79 1.45
CA ARG A 27 -17.71 2.71 1.79
C ARG A 27 -18.41 4.07 1.65
N GLU A 28 -17.73 5.17 1.94
CA GLU A 28 -18.27 6.54 1.77
C GLU A 28 -18.71 6.86 0.33
N TYR A 29 -18.13 6.19 -0.67
CA TYR A 29 -18.45 6.38 -2.10
C TYR A 29 -19.52 5.42 -2.61
N LEU A 30 -19.92 4.41 -1.82
CA LEU A 30 -20.67 3.26 -2.30
C LEU A 30 -22.05 3.22 -1.66
N ASN A 31 -23.06 2.97 -2.49
CA ASN A 31 -24.35 2.52 -1.98
C ASN A 31 -24.31 1.02 -1.61
N PRO A 32 -25.30 0.48 -0.89
CA PRO A 32 -25.27 -0.92 -0.43
C PRO A 32 -25.10 -1.96 -1.53
N ARG A 33 -25.64 -1.73 -2.74
CA ARG A 33 -25.47 -2.65 -3.87
C ARG A 33 -24.06 -2.60 -4.45
N GLN A 34 -23.51 -1.39 -4.59
CA GLN A 34 -22.15 -1.18 -5.06
C GLN A 34 -21.12 -1.68 -4.05
N GLU A 35 -21.40 -1.61 -2.74
CA GLU A 35 -20.53 -2.17 -1.71
C GLU A 35 -20.42 -3.68 -1.83
N ILE A 36 -21.54 -4.38 -2.08
CA ILE A 36 -21.55 -5.83 -2.30
C ILE A 36 -20.77 -6.17 -3.58
N ASP A 37 -21.06 -5.51 -4.70
CA ASP A 37 -20.37 -5.75 -5.98
C ASP A 37 -18.85 -5.49 -5.86
N TYR A 38 -18.47 -4.39 -5.22
CA TYR A 38 -17.07 -4.04 -5.02
C TYR A 38 -16.36 -5.05 -4.10
N ARG A 39 -17.03 -5.52 -3.05
CA ARG A 39 -16.49 -6.54 -2.14
C ARG A 39 -16.22 -7.85 -2.88
N GLU A 40 -17.18 -8.33 -3.67
CA GLU A 40 -17.02 -9.55 -4.45
C GLU A 40 -15.89 -9.40 -5.48
N PHE A 41 -15.86 -8.28 -6.20
CA PHE A 41 -14.76 -7.97 -7.13
C PHE A 41 -13.39 -7.97 -6.42
N ARG A 42 -13.28 -7.31 -5.26
CA ARG A 42 -12.06 -7.25 -4.45
C ARG A 42 -11.66 -8.61 -3.91
N ARG A 43 -12.63 -9.47 -3.57
CA ARG A 43 -12.39 -10.84 -3.12
C ARG A 43 -11.78 -11.68 -4.23
N SER A 44 -12.39 -11.71 -5.42
CA SER A 44 -11.84 -12.44 -6.57
C SER A 44 -10.43 -11.97 -6.94
N LEU A 45 -10.19 -10.65 -6.86
CA LEU A 45 -8.85 -10.10 -7.09
C LEU A 45 -7.85 -10.56 -6.01
N ALA A 46 -8.23 -10.54 -4.73
CA ALA A 46 -7.36 -10.98 -3.65
C ALA A 46 -7.01 -12.47 -3.76
N GLU A 47 -8.01 -13.33 -3.99
CA GLU A 47 -7.84 -14.76 -4.21
C GLU A 47 -6.95 -15.04 -5.42
N TRP A 48 -7.16 -14.32 -6.53
CA TRP A 48 -6.28 -14.47 -7.68
C TRP A 48 -4.85 -14.05 -7.36
N LEU A 49 -4.63 -12.96 -6.62
CA LEU A 49 -3.30 -12.55 -6.19
C LEU A 49 -2.63 -13.60 -5.29
N ASP A 50 -3.39 -14.24 -4.40
CA ASP A 50 -2.94 -15.22 -3.42
C ASP A 50 -2.58 -16.57 -4.05
N TYR A 51 -3.32 -17.01 -5.08
CA TYR A 51 -3.14 -18.33 -5.68
C TYR A 51 -2.45 -18.33 -7.05
N GLN A 52 -2.54 -17.24 -7.81
CA GLN A 52 -2.11 -17.22 -9.23
C GLN A 52 -1.33 -15.97 -9.64
N GLY A 53 -1.36 -14.90 -8.84
CA GLY A 53 -0.99 -13.57 -9.31
C GLY A 53 0.45 -13.41 -9.77
N LYS A 54 1.39 -14.18 -9.19
CA LYS A 54 2.81 -14.09 -9.52
C LYS A 54 3.11 -14.83 -10.81
N ASN A 55 2.72 -16.09 -10.92
CA ASN A 55 2.79 -16.87 -12.15
C ASN A 55 1.50 -17.68 -12.36
N PRO A 56 0.56 -17.17 -13.17
CA PRO A 56 -0.71 -17.85 -13.43
C PRO A 56 -0.54 -19.25 -14.01
N SER A 57 0.46 -19.44 -14.89
CA SER A 57 0.73 -20.74 -15.52
C SER A 57 1.17 -21.84 -14.56
N LYS A 58 1.63 -21.48 -13.35
CA LYS A 58 2.13 -22.43 -12.34
C LYS A 58 1.30 -22.44 -11.06
N ALA A 59 0.18 -21.71 -11.01
CA ALA A 59 -0.57 -21.46 -9.77
C ALA A 59 0.36 -21.01 -8.61
N ASP A 60 1.29 -20.09 -8.91
CA ASP A 60 2.15 -19.44 -7.92
C ASP A 60 1.61 -18.03 -7.66
N GLY A 61 1.18 -17.77 -6.43
CA GLY A 61 0.66 -16.48 -6.01
C GLY A 61 1.70 -15.59 -5.33
N TYR A 62 1.22 -14.47 -4.80
CA TYR A 62 2.01 -13.54 -4.00
C TYR A 62 1.89 -13.87 -2.51
N SER A 63 2.88 -13.48 -1.71
CA SER A 63 2.79 -13.58 -0.25
C SER A 63 1.69 -12.68 0.32
N ASP A 64 1.13 -13.06 1.48
CA ASP A 64 0.08 -12.30 2.19
C ASP A 64 0.41 -10.81 2.35
N SER A 65 1.68 -10.51 2.67
CA SER A 65 2.18 -9.14 2.78
C SER A 65 2.03 -8.36 1.48
N VAL A 66 2.35 -8.99 0.34
CA VAL A 66 2.26 -8.38 -0.99
C VAL A 66 0.80 -8.26 -1.42
N VAL A 67 -0.04 -9.24 -1.12
CA VAL A 67 -1.50 -9.18 -1.36
C VAL A 67 -2.08 -8.00 -0.59
N LYS A 68 -1.83 -7.93 0.73
CA LYS A 68 -2.30 -6.84 1.60
C LYS A 68 -1.89 -5.46 1.09
N THR A 69 -0.61 -5.25 0.79
CA THR A 69 -0.14 -3.96 0.31
C THR A 69 -0.69 -3.62 -1.07
N THR A 70 -0.82 -4.60 -1.96
CA THR A 70 -1.42 -4.40 -3.29
C THR A 70 -2.89 -3.99 -3.16
N MET A 71 -3.67 -4.69 -2.32
CA MET A 71 -5.08 -4.37 -2.07
C MET A 71 -5.26 -2.97 -1.49
N ASN A 72 -4.42 -2.54 -0.53
CA ASN A 72 -4.50 -1.17 0.00
C ASN A 72 -4.19 -0.10 -1.07
N ARG A 73 -3.20 -0.35 -1.94
CA ARG A 73 -2.83 0.58 -3.02
C ARG A 73 -3.91 0.65 -4.10
N LEU A 74 -4.50 -0.49 -4.44
CA LEU A 74 -5.60 -0.53 -5.40
C LEU A 74 -6.86 0.17 -4.87
N ASP A 75 -7.12 0.12 -3.56
CA ASP A 75 -8.25 0.86 -2.97
C ASP A 75 -8.13 2.38 -3.21
N LEU A 76 -6.92 2.93 -3.06
CA LEU A 76 -6.64 4.34 -3.40
C LEU A 76 -6.82 4.62 -4.89
N PHE A 77 -6.36 3.71 -5.75
CA PHE A 77 -6.51 3.83 -7.19
C PHE A 77 -7.98 3.85 -7.62
N PHE A 78 -8.80 2.91 -7.13
CA PHE A 78 -10.25 2.87 -7.42
C PHE A 78 -10.94 4.14 -6.94
N ARG A 79 -10.68 4.58 -5.70
CA ARG A 79 -11.29 5.80 -5.16
C ARG A 79 -10.92 7.05 -5.96
N PHE A 80 -9.68 7.17 -6.41
CA PHE A 80 -9.29 8.26 -7.29
C PHE A 80 -10.09 8.26 -8.60
N ILE A 81 -10.26 7.10 -9.24
CA ILE A 81 -11.05 7.01 -10.46
C ILE A 81 -12.52 7.36 -10.21
N TRP A 82 -13.10 6.89 -9.09
CA TRP A 82 -14.48 7.21 -8.74
C TRP A 82 -14.68 8.70 -8.48
N GLU A 83 -13.70 9.34 -7.85
CA GLU A 83 -13.70 10.78 -7.62
C GLU A 83 -13.53 11.56 -8.93
N GLN A 84 -12.62 11.17 -9.82
CA GLN A 84 -12.43 11.83 -11.11
C GLN A 84 -13.65 11.71 -12.02
N GLN A 85 -14.30 10.54 -12.05
CA GLN A 85 -15.44 10.28 -12.94
C GLN A 85 -16.79 10.54 -12.29
N GLN A 86 -16.82 10.86 -10.99
CA GLN A 86 -18.03 10.99 -10.18
C GLN A 86 -18.96 9.77 -10.32
N ARG A 87 -18.37 8.57 -10.47
CA ARG A 87 -19.13 7.32 -10.65
C ARG A 87 -18.35 6.09 -10.16
N TYR A 88 -19.10 5.11 -9.69
CA TYR A 88 -18.59 3.79 -9.37
C TYR A 88 -18.23 2.98 -10.63
N THR A 89 -17.06 2.35 -10.63
CA THR A 89 -16.64 1.36 -11.65
C THR A 89 -15.59 0.40 -11.09
N THR A 90 -15.66 -0.88 -11.48
CA THR A 90 -14.61 -1.89 -11.24
C THR A 90 -13.79 -2.19 -12.50
N SER A 91 -14.18 -1.61 -13.64
CA SER A 91 -13.55 -1.79 -14.95
C SER A 91 -12.82 -0.51 -15.33
N ILE A 92 -11.61 -0.36 -14.80
CA ILE A 92 -10.72 0.77 -15.09
C ILE A 92 -10.00 0.52 -16.42
N ARG A 93 -9.95 1.54 -17.28
CA ARG A 93 -9.27 1.52 -18.56
C ARG A 93 -7.82 2.00 -18.44
N THR A 94 -7.00 1.74 -19.45
CA THR A 94 -5.57 2.09 -19.44
C THR A 94 -5.32 3.60 -19.46
N ASP A 95 -6.17 4.37 -20.14
CA ASP A 95 -6.13 5.84 -20.15
C ASP A 95 -6.41 6.44 -18.77
N GLU A 96 -7.36 5.85 -18.04
CA GLU A 96 -7.67 6.22 -16.66
C GLU A 96 -6.49 5.90 -15.72
N ALA A 97 -5.76 4.81 -15.98
CA ALA A 97 -4.53 4.49 -15.25
C ALA A 97 -3.40 5.47 -15.54
N ASP A 98 -3.26 5.95 -16.78
CA ASP A 98 -2.31 7.00 -17.11
C ASP A 98 -2.66 8.33 -16.43
N ASP A 99 -3.94 8.66 -16.30
CA ASP A 99 -4.36 9.84 -15.56
C ASP A 99 -4.05 9.73 -14.07
N TRP A 100 -4.16 8.53 -13.49
CA TRP A 100 -3.64 8.26 -12.14
C TRP A 100 -2.12 8.43 -12.04
N MET A 101 -1.34 7.96 -13.03
CA MET A 101 0.10 8.17 -13.06
C MET A 101 0.46 9.67 -13.12
N LYS A 102 -0.25 10.44 -13.96
CA LYS A 102 -0.08 11.90 -14.03
C LYS A 102 -0.43 12.58 -12.71
N ALA A 103 -1.49 12.13 -12.03
CA ALA A 103 -1.87 12.67 -10.73
C ALA A 103 -0.81 12.37 -9.65
N LEU A 104 -0.24 11.15 -9.65
CA LEU A 104 0.86 10.80 -8.75
C LEU A 104 2.13 11.62 -9.04
N ALA A 105 2.47 11.85 -10.30
CA ALA A 105 3.65 12.64 -10.68
C ALA A 105 3.57 14.11 -10.25
N LYS A 106 2.36 14.65 -10.05
CA LYS A 106 2.13 16.03 -9.58
C LYS A 106 2.14 16.18 -8.06
N ARG A 107 2.24 15.08 -7.31
CA ARG A 107 2.18 15.10 -5.84
C ARG A 107 3.57 15.22 -5.24
N ASP A 108 3.81 16.33 -4.56
CA ASP A 108 5.08 16.58 -3.86
C ASP A 108 5.20 15.80 -2.54
N ASP A 109 4.09 15.24 -2.03
CA ASP A 109 4.03 14.53 -0.76
C ASP A 109 4.33 13.01 -0.88
N ILE A 110 4.53 12.50 -2.09
CA ILE A 110 4.78 11.09 -2.36
C ILE A 110 6.20 10.92 -2.95
N SER A 111 6.97 9.99 -2.38
CA SER A 111 8.28 9.63 -2.94
C SER A 111 8.16 8.84 -4.25
N GLU A 112 9.14 8.98 -5.14
CA GLU A 112 9.18 8.24 -6.42
C GLU A 112 9.08 6.71 -6.22
N SER A 113 9.76 6.17 -5.21
CA SER A 113 9.65 4.75 -4.84
C SER A 113 8.21 4.36 -4.47
N SER A 114 7.49 5.23 -3.76
CA SER A 114 6.07 4.98 -3.44
C SER A 114 5.21 5.02 -4.70
N ALA A 115 5.44 5.97 -5.61
CA ALA A 115 4.78 6.05 -6.91
C ALA A 115 5.01 4.80 -7.76
N CYS A 116 6.26 4.32 -7.84
CA CYS A 116 6.62 3.05 -8.48
C CYS A 116 5.83 1.87 -7.90
N HIS A 117 5.67 1.84 -6.58
CA HIS A 117 4.87 0.79 -5.94
C HIS A 117 3.37 0.89 -6.21
N TYR A 118 2.81 2.09 -6.38
CA TYR A 118 1.43 2.28 -6.85
C TYR A 118 1.27 1.80 -8.30
N GLN A 119 2.22 2.13 -9.18
CA GLN A 119 2.26 1.67 -10.56
C GLN A 119 2.32 0.13 -10.66
N LYS A 120 3.19 -0.51 -9.87
CA LYS A 120 3.27 -1.98 -9.76
C LYS A 120 1.93 -2.61 -9.32
N ALA A 121 1.18 -1.94 -8.44
CA ALA A 121 -0.14 -2.42 -8.04
C ALA A 121 -1.16 -2.32 -9.20
N ALA A 122 -1.16 -1.21 -9.94
CA ALA A 122 -2.00 -1.05 -11.13
C ALA A 122 -1.68 -2.09 -12.22
N HIS A 123 -0.41 -2.40 -12.47
CA HIS A 123 -0.02 -3.48 -13.39
C HIS A 123 -0.60 -4.84 -12.97
N LYS A 124 -0.60 -5.17 -11.67
CA LYS A 124 -1.20 -6.43 -11.18
C LYS A 124 -2.71 -6.48 -11.43
N TYR A 125 -3.40 -5.35 -11.33
CA TYR A 125 -4.82 -5.27 -11.67
C TYR A 125 -5.06 -5.54 -13.16
N PHE A 126 -4.30 -4.93 -14.07
CA PHE A 126 -4.43 -5.22 -15.50
C PHE A 126 -4.03 -6.66 -15.84
N LYS A 127 -3.02 -7.21 -15.16
CA LYS A 127 -2.66 -8.63 -15.27
C LYS A 127 -3.82 -9.54 -14.84
N TYR A 128 -4.52 -9.22 -13.75
CA TYR A 128 -5.73 -9.92 -13.33
C TYR A 128 -6.83 -9.85 -14.40
N LEU A 129 -7.13 -8.65 -14.91
CA LEU A 129 -8.14 -8.49 -15.98
C LEU A 129 -7.82 -9.32 -17.23
N ARG A 130 -6.54 -9.39 -17.60
CA ARG A 130 -6.10 -10.19 -18.75
C ARG A 130 -6.32 -11.68 -18.54
N ASN A 131 -6.02 -12.21 -17.35
CA ASN A 131 -6.10 -13.65 -17.09
C ASN A 131 -7.53 -14.11 -16.77
N GLU A 132 -8.24 -13.39 -15.90
CA GLU A 132 -9.53 -13.85 -15.35
C GLU A 132 -10.74 -13.32 -16.12
N LYS A 133 -10.59 -12.20 -16.84
CA LYS A 133 -11.68 -11.59 -17.60
C LYS A 133 -11.49 -11.71 -19.10
N ASP A 134 -10.51 -12.51 -19.54
CA ASP A 134 -10.15 -12.76 -20.94
C ASP A 134 -10.11 -11.48 -21.77
N ARG A 135 -9.57 -10.41 -21.18
CA ARG A 135 -9.47 -9.12 -21.85
C ARG A 135 -8.10 -8.99 -22.49
N GLU A 136 -8.07 -8.69 -23.79
CA GLU A 136 -6.86 -8.30 -24.51
C GLU A 136 -6.44 -6.87 -24.09
N ILE A 137 -6.03 -6.70 -22.84
CA ILE A 137 -5.58 -5.44 -22.27
C ILE A 137 -4.11 -5.59 -21.90
N THR A 138 -3.27 -4.82 -22.60
CA THR A 138 -1.88 -4.56 -22.23
C THR A 138 -1.78 -3.08 -21.90
N TRP A 139 -1.21 -2.76 -20.74
CA TRP A 139 -1.00 -1.39 -20.32
C TRP A 139 0.49 -1.06 -20.34
N GLU A 140 0.86 -0.16 -21.24
CA GLU A 140 2.17 0.46 -21.30
C GLU A 140 2.02 1.91 -20.79
N PRO A 141 2.51 2.22 -19.58
CA PRO A 141 2.27 3.50 -18.95
C PRO A 141 3.03 4.64 -19.65
N ALA A 142 2.38 5.79 -19.78
CA ALA A 142 3.04 6.97 -20.37
C ALA A 142 4.12 7.60 -19.44
N ILE A 143 3.98 7.39 -18.13
CA ILE A 143 4.93 7.85 -17.11
C ILE A 143 5.39 6.61 -16.35
N GLU A 144 6.69 6.35 -16.38
CA GLU A 144 7.33 5.28 -15.61
C GLU A 144 8.01 5.85 -14.36
N PHE A 145 7.75 5.23 -13.22
CA PHE A 145 8.42 5.56 -11.97
C PHE A 145 9.49 4.53 -11.68
N SER A 146 10.69 4.99 -11.31
CA SER A 146 11.76 4.10 -10.88
C SER A 146 11.76 3.96 -9.36
N ASP A 147 12.25 2.83 -8.86
CA ASP A 147 12.52 2.67 -7.43
C ASP A 147 14.01 2.92 -7.18
N PRO A 148 14.41 4.13 -6.76
CA PRO A 148 15.81 4.45 -6.51
C PRO A 148 16.42 3.59 -5.38
N SER A 149 15.59 2.97 -4.52
CA SER A 149 16.09 2.06 -3.47
C SER A 149 16.63 0.73 -3.99
N THR A 150 16.41 0.42 -5.28
CA THR A 150 17.07 -0.70 -5.96
C THR A 150 18.57 -0.45 -6.11
N ASN A 151 18.99 0.81 -6.15
CA ASN A 151 20.38 1.16 -5.88
C ASN A 151 20.61 1.05 -4.38
N TYR A 152 21.10 -0.11 -3.94
CA TYR A 152 21.56 -0.40 -2.58
C TYR A 152 22.71 0.57 -2.22
N GLN A 153 22.41 1.83 -1.93
CA GLN A 153 23.29 2.63 -1.12
C GLN A 153 23.22 2.05 0.28
N VAL A 154 24.30 1.39 0.68
CA VAL A 154 24.48 0.89 2.05
C VAL A 154 24.20 2.06 2.97
N ARG A 155 23.10 2.01 3.73
CA ARG A 155 22.86 3.01 4.78
C ARG A 155 24.05 2.91 5.72
N GLU A 156 24.74 4.02 5.94
CA GLU A 156 25.88 4.05 6.85
C GLU A 156 25.41 3.50 8.20
N TYR A 157 25.94 2.33 8.55
CA TYR A 157 25.64 1.70 9.82
C TYR A 157 26.58 2.28 10.86
N LEU A 158 26.04 2.62 12.03
CA LEU A 158 26.88 2.97 13.17
C LEU A 158 27.85 1.82 13.45
N THR A 159 29.14 2.13 13.32
CA THR A 159 30.27 1.31 13.73
C THR A 159 30.19 1.04 15.24
N ARG A 160 30.99 0.09 15.72
CA ARG A 160 31.01 -0.25 17.14
C ARG A 160 31.46 0.95 17.99
N GLU A 161 32.38 1.73 17.45
CA GLU A 161 32.95 2.92 18.04
C GLU A 161 31.88 4.02 18.16
N GLU A 162 31.15 4.31 17.08
CA GLU A 162 30.06 5.30 17.10
C GLU A 162 28.92 4.89 18.05
N ARG A 163 28.62 3.59 18.17
CA ARG A 163 27.65 3.09 19.16
C ARG A 163 28.15 3.27 20.60
N THR A 164 29.46 3.16 20.81
CA THR A 164 30.08 3.37 22.14
C THR A 164 29.99 4.84 22.53
N GLN A 165 30.34 5.74 21.60
CA GLN A 165 30.22 7.19 21.80
C GLN A 165 28.77 7.62 22.03
N LEU A 166 27.82 7.10 21.25
CA LEU A 166 26.41 7.38 21.43
C LEU A 166 25.92 6.92 22.82
N ARG A 167 26.37 5.74 23.26
CA ARG A 167 26.02 5.21 24.59
C ARG A 167 26.59 6.08 25.71
N GLU A 168 27.84 6.49 25.62
CA GLU A 168 28.49 7.37 26.61
C GLU A 168 27.78 8.72 26.67
N ALA A 169 27.51 9.34 25.52
CA ALA A 169 26.78 10.60 25.44
C ALA A 169 25.37 10.50 26.03
N VAL A 170 24.64 9.40 25.81
CA VAL A 170 23.33 9.16 26.43
C VAL A 170 23.42 8.94 27.93
N MET A 171 24.51 8.33 28.44
CA MET A 171 24.72 8.16 29.88
C MET A 171 25.11 9.47 30.58
N GLU A 172 25.71 10.41 29.85
CA GLU A 172 26.09 11.74 30.34
C GLU A 172 24.96 12.78 30.17
N TYR A 173 24.06 12.58 29.21
CA TYR A 173 22.89 13.42 28.99
C TYR A 173 21.84 13.18 30.10
N GLU A 174 21.38 14.26 30.74
CA GLU A 174 20.58 14.31 31.99
C GLU A 174 21.31 14.02 33.31
N THR A 175 22.60 13.68 33.30
CA THR A 175 23.38 13.84 34.54
C THR A 175 23.55 15.33 34.82
N ILE A 176 22.80 15.85 35.80
CA ILE A 176 23.05 17.16 36.39
C ILE A 176 24.53 17.17 36.79
N PRO A 177 25.37 18.11 36.31
CA PRO A 177 26.76 18.17 36.71
C PRO A 177 26.79 18.23 38.24
N HIS A 178 27.45 17.25 38.85
CA HIS A 178 27.58 17.20 40.30
C HIS A 178 28.25 18.50 40.77
N TYR A 179 27.72 19.11 41.83
CA TYR A 179 28.07 20.41 42.42
C TYR A 179 29.50 20.51 42.99
N ASN A 180 30.51 19.88 42.38
CA ASN A 180 31.88 19.85 42.88
C ASN A 180 32.91 20.42 41.89
N SER A 181 32.48 21.29 40.98
CA SER A 181 33.37 22.15 40.18
C SER A 181 33.51 23.56 40.77
N LEU A 182 33.42 23.70 42.09
CA LEU A 182 33.98 24.85 42.81
C LEU A 182 35.13 24.32 43.66
N SER A 183 36.36 24.61 43.24
CA SER A 183 37.51 24.55 44.13
C SER A 183 37.35 25.63 45.20
N PRO A 184 37.31 25.30 46.50
CA PRO A 184 37.57 26.29 47.53
C PRO A 184 39.08 26.58 47.50
N GLU A 185 39.45 27.87 47.42
CA GLU A 185 40.81 28.45 47.26
C GLU A 185 41.13 28.87 45.81
N GLU A 186 40.58 30.01 45.37
CA GLU A 186 41.09 31.39 45.62
C GLU A 186 39.93 32.37 45.37
#